data_AF-A0AA88PNJ4-F1
#
_entry.id   AF-A0AA88PNJ4-F1
#
_cell.length_a   1.000
_cell.length_b   1.000
_cell.length_c   1.000
_cell.angle_alpha   90.00
_cell.angle_beta   90.00
_cell.angle_gamma   90.00
#
_symmetry.space_group_name_H-M   'P 1'
#
loop_
_entity.id
_entity.type
_entity.pdbx_description
1 polymer ?
#
loop_
_entity_poly.entity_id
_entity_poly.type
_entity_poly.pdbx_seq_one_letter_code
_entity_poly.pdbx_strand_id
1 'polypeptide(L)'
;MASHSYRWGLYAERRGPFQRRQVIQPPYGSNKFHFGRFGERRPKRQYSDDYSNEWSVVRGLWKGRVSSKMLSHRLQRAMKDHVHSNKHNVLYKGKRKASKSGQEILCQIKQQAKLRTLDGSEQPFTRLGFQQLASPKLQQMYTTCAVVTSAGAILNSSLGHEIDSHDAVLRFNAAPYKGYEQDVGSMTTIRIMNSQILANPKHNFSSSLLYKNITLVAWDPAPYNIDLNKWYHQPDYDLFTPYIKHRKNFPEQPFYILHPSFIWKLWDIVQSNTQENIQPNPPSSGFIGIVMMMNFCEEVHVYEYIPSMRQTNLCHYHEKYYDAACTFGAYHPLLYEKLLVKRMSTASEEDLKKKGKVTLPGFSKIKCPL
;
A
#
# COMPACT_ATOMS: atom_id res chain seq x y z
N MET A 1 -56.63 14.35 16.65
CA MET A 1 -57.07 13.86 17.98
C MET A 1 -57.49 12.43 17.83
N ALA A 2 -57.00 11.56 18.74
CA ALA A 2 -57.47 10.19 19.02
C ALA A 2 -57.39 9.14 17.88
N SER A 3 -57.09 7.86 18.10
CA SER A 3 -56.56 7.10 19.23
C SER A 3 -56.52 5.62 18.81
N HIS A 4 -55.42 4.94 19.13
CA HIS A 4 -55.33 3.51 19.53
C HIS A 4 -55.73 2.44 18.49
N SER A 5 -55.24 1.21 18.48
CA SER A 5 -54.08 0.46 19.01
C SER A 5 -54.42 -0.99 18.62
N TYR A 6 -53.49 -1.87 18.26
CA TYR A 6 -53.62 -3.29 18.65
C TYR A 6 -52.26 -3.94 18.87
N ARG A 7 -52.30 -4.85 19.84
CA ARG A 7 -51.22 -5.34 20.70
C ARG A 7 -50.30 -6.37 20.05
N TRP A 8 -49.11 -6.43 20.64
CA TRP A 8 -48.15 -7.52 20.62
C TRP A 8 -48.71 -8.79 21.27
N GLY A 9 -48.55 -9.93 20.59
CA GLY A 9 -48.59 -11.27 21.20
C GLY A 9 -47.17 -11.82 21.31
N LEU A 10 -46.72 -12.06 22.55
CA LEU A 10 -45.50 -12.78 22.88
C LEU A 10 -45.76 -14.28 22.78
N TYR A 11 -44.98 -14.98 21.96
CA TYR A 11 -44.62 -16.37 22.22
C TYR A 11 -43.09 -16.46 22.20
N ALA A 12 -42.56 -16.92 23.33
CA ALA A 12 -41.15 -17.13 23.56
C ALA A 12 -40.79 -18.56 23.13
N GLU A 13 -39.93 -18.71 22.12
CA GLU A 13 -39.12 -19.90 21.95
C GLU A 13 -37.65 -19.53 21.68
N ARG A 14 -36.78 -20.38 22.21
CA ARG A 14 -35.40 -20.11 22.62
C ARG A 14 -34.48 -19.77 21.44
N ARG A 15 -33.74 -18.66 21.56
CA ARG A 15 -32.68 -18.23 20.62
C ARG A 15 -31.32 -18.79 21.04
N GLY A 16 -30.66 -19.52 20.14
CA GLY A 16 -29.19 -19.65 20.09
C GLY A 16 -28.60 -18.61 19.11
N PRO A 17 -27.34 -18.15 19.30
CA PRO A 17 -26.82 -17.01 18.54
C PRO A 17 -26.10 -17.44 17.26
N PHE A 18 -26.78 -17.33 16.12
CA PHE A 18 -26.15 -17.13 14.81
C PHE A 18 -26.99 -16.07 14.06
N GLN A 19 -26.63 -14.79 14.20
CA GLN A 19 -27.25 -13.71 13.42
C GLN A 19 -26.48 -13.48 12.12
N ARG A 20 -27.06 -13.94 11.00
CA ARG A 20 -26.76 -13.47 9.65
C ARG A 20 -27.53 -12.17 9.37
N ARG A 21 -26.84 -11.16 8.84
CA ARG A 21 -27.42 -9.90 8.36
C ARG A 21 -28.34 -10.14 7.16
N GLN A 22 -29.57 -9.64 7.21
CA GLN A 22 -30.50 -9.59 6.09
C GLN A 22 -30.14 -8.43 5.14
N VAL A 23 -30.07 -8.73 3.85
CA VAL A 23 -29.94 -7.77 2.74
C VAL A 23 -31.35 -7.52 2.21
N ILE A 24 -31.81 -6.27 2.25
CA ILE A 24 -33.12 -5.86 1.73
C ILE A 24 -32.93 -5.37 0.27
N GLN A 25 -33.60 -6.03 -0.68
CA GLN A 25 -33.74 -5.57 -2.07
C GLN A 25 -34.99 -4.68 -2.21
N PRO A 26 -34.98 -3.61 -3.01
CA PRO A 26 -36.18 -2.81 -3.29
C PRO A 26 -37.04 -3.43 -4.42
N PRO A 27 -38.38 -3.27 -4.39
CA PRO A 27 -39.28 -3.85 -5.37
C PRO A 27 -39.38 -3.03 -6.67
N TYR A 28 -39.54 -3.75 -7.78
CA TYR A 28 -39.89 -3.20 -9.10
C TYR A 28 -41.30 -2.58 -9.08
N GLY A 29 -41.43 -1.37 -9.62
CA GLY A 29 -42.71 -0.71 -9.84
C GLY A 29 -42.63 0.25 -11.03
N SER A 30 -43.29 -0.12 -12.13
CA SER A 30 -43.50 0.69 -13.32
C SER A 30 -44.56 1.76 -13.09
N ASN A 31 -44.28 3.04 -13.40
CA ASN A 31 -45.29 4.01 -13.78
C ASN A 31 -44.71 5.12 -14.65
N LYS A 32 -45.33 5.31 -15.82
CA LYS A 32 -45.09 6.42 -16.76
C LYS A 32 -45.80 7.67 -16.23
N PHE A 33 -45.10 8.81 -16.13
CA PHE A 33 -45.73 10.13 -16.09
C PHE A 33 -44.89 11.18 -16.83
N HIS A 34 -45.60 12.19 -17.32
CA HIS A 34 -45.33 13.07 -18.45
C HIS A 34 -44.08 13.96 -18.42
N PHE A 35 -43.57 14.22 -19.63
CA PHE A 35 -42.55 15.24 -19.95
C PHE A 35 -43.10 16.66 -19.73
N GLY A 36 -42.45 17.41 -18.84
CA GLY A 36 -42.54 18.87 -18.75
C GLY A 36 -41.13 19.48 -18.83
N ARG A 37 -40.88 20.33 -19.83
CA ARG A 37 -39.62 21.06 -20.02
C ARG A 37 -39.39 22.03 -18.86
N PHE A 38 -38.29 21.87 -18.12
CA PHE A 38 -37.71 22.91 -17.28
C PHE A 38 -36.20 22.99 -17.54
N GLY A 39 -35.72 24.22 -17.72
CA GLY A 39 -34.42 24.55 -18.30
C GLY A 39 -33.20 24.01 -17.55
N GLU A 40 -32.13 23.82 -18.31
CA GLU A 40 -30.80 23.42 -17.86
C GLU A 40 -30.27 24.40 -16.80
N ARG A 41 -30.22 23.95 -15.54
CA ARG A 41 -29.25 24.46 -14.57
C ARG A 41 -28.09 23.48 -14.51
N ARG A 42 -27.00 23.79 -15.24
CA ARG A 42 -25.71 23.11 -15.09
C ARG A 42 -25.25 23.23 -13.63
N PRO A 43 -24.84 22.14 -12.95
CA PRO A 43 -24.19 22.25 -11.66
C PRO A 43 -22.85 22.98 -11.84
N LYS A 44 -22.62 24.07 -11.11
CA LYS A 44 -21.30 24.73 -11.06
C LYS A 44 -20.28 23.71 -10.53
N ARG A 45 -19.34 23.32 -11.40
CA ARG A 45 -18.17 22.50 -11.05
C ARG A 45 -17.25 23.28 -10.11
N GLN A 46 -17.18 22.84 -8.86
CA GLN A 46 -16.19 23.29 -7.88
C GLN A 46 -14.88 22.48 -8.04
N TYR A 47 -14.31 22.49 -9.25
CA TYR A 47 -13.15 21.65 -9.64
C TYR A 47 -11.80 22.40 -9.66
N SER A 48 -11.77 23.73 -9.58
CA SER A 48 -10.53 24.50 -9.80
C SER A 48 -9.57 24.50 -8.61
N ASP A 49 -10.09 24.57 -7.38
CA ASP A 49 -9.24 24.87 -6.22
C ASP A 49 -8.50 23.64 -5.73
N ASP A 50 -9.10 22.45 -5.85
CA ASP A 50 -8.51 21.19 -5.37
C ASP A 50 -7.32 20.77 -6.22
N TYR A 51 -7.40 20.96 -7.55
CA TYR A 51 -6.31 20.64 -8.47
C TYR A 51 -5.09 21.56 -8.27
N SER A 52 -5.31 22.82 -7.89
CA SER A 52 -4.22 23.76 -7.57
C SER A 52 -3.44 23.35 -6.31
N ASN A 53 -4.14 22.78 -5.32
CA ASN A 53 -3.55 22.26 -4.09
C ASN A 53 -2.74 20.99 -4.33
N GLU A 54 -3.21 20.08 -5.19
CA GLU A 54 -2.49 18.85 -5.55
C GLU A 54 -1.13 19.15 -6.19
N TRP A 55 -1.07 20.12 -7.13
CA TRP A 55 0.19 20.55 -7.73
C TRP A 55 1.13 21.25 -6.74
N SER A 56 0.58 21.92 -5.72
CA SER A 56 1.39 22.44 -4.62
C SER A 56 2.10 21.30 -3.88
N VAL A 57 1.37 20.21 -3.57
CA VAL A 57 1.96 19.01 -2.93
C VAL A 57 3.03 18.38 -3.82
N VAL A 58 2.78 18.20 -5.11
CA VAL A 58 3.77 17.63 -6.05
C VAL A 58 5.04 18.47 -6.12
N ARG A 59 4.91 19.79 -6.27
CA ARG A 59 6.08 20.70 -6.27
C ARG A 59 6.81 20.68 -4.93
N GLY A 60 6.08 20.56 -3.83
CA GLY A 60 6.64 20.37 -2.49
C GLY A 60 7.45 19.07 -2.40
N LEU A 61 6.92 17.96 -2.92
CA LEU A 61 7.63 16.68 -2.99
C LEU A 61 8.90 16.78 -3.82
N TRP A 62 8.87 17.43 -4.99
CA TRP A 62 10.08 17.62 -5.80
C TRP A 62 11.15 18.44 -5.08
N LYS A 63 10.74 19.45 -4.29
CA LYS A 63 11.64 20.27 -3.47
C LYS A 63 12.05 19.61 -2.15
N GLY A 64 11.51 18.43 -1.82
CA GLY A 64 11.75 17.77 -0.53
C GLY A 64 11.18 18.53 0.67
N ARG A 65 10.08 19.28 0.47
CA ARG A 65 9.41 20.08 1.52
C ARG A 65 7.90 19.94 1.39
N VAL A 66 7.29 19.11 2.25
CA VAL A 66 5.84 18.93 2.32
C VAL A 66 5.34 18.98 3.76
N SER A 67 4.06 19.33 3.92
CA SER A 67 3.33 19.33 5.19
C SER A 67 1.90 18.86 4.94
N SER A 68 1.24 18.29 5.96
CA SER A 68 -0.19 17.94 5.86
C SER A 68 -1.07 19.14 5.53
N LYS A 69 -0.62 20.35 5.87
CA LYS A 69 -1.30 21.61 5.54
C LYS A 69 -1.42 21.87 4.03
N MET A 70 -0.60 21.23 3.21
CA MET A 70 -0.66 21.36 1.74
C MET A 70 -1.69 20.42 1.11
N LEU A 71 -2.17 19.41 1.85
CA LEU A 71 -3.19 18.49 1.36
C LEU A 71 -4.54 19.18 1.23
N SER A 72 -5.44 18.62 0.41
CA SER A 72 -6.83 19.07 0.38
C SER A 72 -7.53 18.89 1.73
N HIS A 73 -8.56 19.69 2.01
CA HIS A 73 -9.31 19.59 3.26
C HIS A 73 -9.87 18.19 3.53
N ARG A 74 -10.28 17.47 2.46
CA ARG A 74 -10.74 16.08 2.56
C ARG A 74 -9.63 15.16 3.09
N LEU A 75 -8.43 15.25 2.53
CA LEU A 75 -7.30 14.41 2.94
C LEU A 75 -6.75 14.80 4.32
N GLN A 76 -6.74 16.09 4.65
CA GLN A 76 -6.43 16.55 6.01
C GLN A 76 -7.40 15.95 7.04
N ARG A 77 -8.69 15.88 6.72
CA ARG A 77 -9.70 15.25 7.58
C ARG A 77 -9.47 13.75 7.71
N ALA A 78 -9.30 13.04 6.58
CA ALA A 78 -9.01 11.60 6.59
C ALA A 78 -7.77 11.26 7.45
N MET A 79 -6.71 12.05 7.33
CA MET A 79 -5.51 11.91 8.16
C MET A 79 -5.83 12.09 9.66
N LYS A 80 -6.59 13.14 10.02
CA LYS A 80 -7.00 13.38 11.41
C LYS A 80 -7.86 12.23 11.96
N ASP A 81 -8.78 11.71 11.16
CA ASP A 81 -9.65 10.60 11.55
C ASP A 81 -8.84 9.34 11.84
N HIS A 82 -7.84 9.03 11.00
CA HIS A 82 -6.93 7.90 11.25
C HIS A 82 -6.06 8.10 12.50
N VAL A 83 -5.51 9.30 12.70
CA VAL A 83 -4.75 9.64 13.91
C VAL A 83 -5.61 9.50 15.16
N HIS A 84 -6.86 9.94 15.11
CA HIS A 84 -7.79 9.82 16.23
C HIS A 84 -8.19 8.37 16.51
N SER A 85 -8.52 7.60 15.45
CA SER A 85 -8.96 6.20 15.59
C SER A 85 -7.88 5.27 16.14
N ASN A 86 -6.61 5.53 15.80
CA ASN A 86 -5.45 4.73 16.20
C ASN A 86 -5.71 3.21 16.19
N LYS A 87 -6.24 2.69 15.07
CA LYS A 87 -6.70 1.30 14.90
C LYS A 87 -5.71 0.26 15.45
N HIS A 88 -4.41 0.50 15.30
CA HIS A 88 -3.34 -0.44 15.63
C HIS A 88 -2.70 -0.20 17.01
N ASN A 89 -3.25 0.72 17.81
CA ASN A 89 -2.75 1.11 19.14
C ASN A 89 -1.28 1.55 19.11
N VAL A 90 -0.92 2.35 18.12
CA VAL A 90 0.44 2.87 17.96
C VAL A 90 0.76 3.84 19.09
N LEU A 91 1.88 3.60 19.77
CA LEU A 91 2.42 4.46 20.81
C LEU A 91 3.91 4.73 20.54
N TYR A 92 4.17 5.75 19.73
CA TYR A 92 5.53 6.12 19.37
C TYR A 92 6.24 6.83 20.54
N LYS A 93 7.31 6.22 21.04
CA LYS A 93 8.16 6.77 22.13
C LYS A 93 9.54 7.24 21.65
N GLY A 94 9.83 7.14 20.36
CA GLY A 94 11.14 7.50 19.80
C GLY A 94 11.36 9.01 19.71
N LYS A 95 12.62 9.44 19.62
CA LYS A 95 12.96 10.85 19.37
C LYS A 95 12.72 11.20 17.90
N ARG A 96 12.28 12.43 17.63
CA ARG A 96 12.13 12.97 16.27
C ARG A 96 13.35 13.81 15.90
N LYS A 97 13.92 13.57 14.71
CA LYS A 97 14.96 14.38 14.08
C LYS A 97 14.63 14.49 12.59
N ALA A 98 13.79 15.45 12.22
CA ALA A 98 13.40 15.64 10.83
C ALA A 98 14.50 16.21 9.94
N SER A 99 15.63 16.66 10.50
CA SER A 99 16.75 17.28 9.77
C SER A 99 17.82 16.31 9.25
N LYS A 100 17.68 14.98 9.41
CA LYS A 100 18.67 14.00 8.93
C LYS A 100 18.98 14.14 7.43
N SER A 101 20.23 14.03 7.03
CA SER A 101 20.61 13.91 5.62
C SER A 101 20.06 12.62 4.99
N GLY A 102 20.03 12.55 3.65
CA GLY A 102 19.66 11.32 2.94
C GLY A 102 20.53 10.13 3.37
N GLN A 103 21.83 10.34 3.53
CA GLN A 103 22.78 9.31 3.99
C GLN A 103 22.46 8.82 5.42
N GLU A 104 22.16 9.73 6.35
CA GLU A 104 21.75 9.35 7.71
C GLU A 104 20.46 8.52 7.71
N ILE A 105 19.49 8.84 6.85
CA ILE A 105 18.24 8.06 6.74
C ILE A 105 18.51 6.68 6.15
N LEU A 106 19.30 6.58 5.08
CA LEU A 106 19.71 5.32 4.46
C LEU A 106 20.39 4.40 5.50
N CYS A 107 21.28 4.96 6.31
CA CYS A 107 21.93 4.22 7.38
C CYS A 107 20.98 3.81 8.50
N GLN A 108 20.06 4.70 8.90
CA GLN A 108 19.03 4.38 9.87
C GLN A 108 18.20 3.17 9.41
N ILE A 109 17.76 3.14 8.15
CA ILE A 109 16.98 2.02 7.60
C ILE A 109 17.83 0.75 7.58
N LYS A 110 19.05 0.80 7.04
CA LYS A 110 19.96 -0.35 6.97
C LYS A 110 20.22 -0.99 8.34
N GLN A 111 20.42 -0.17 9.36
CA GLN A 111 20.78 -0.66 10.70
C GLN A 111 19.55 -1.12 11.50
N GLN A 112 18.43 -0.40 11.42
CA GLN A 112 17.30 -0.61 12.30
C GLN A 112 16.20 -1.48 11.69
N ALA A 113 15.93 -1.36 10.38
CA ALA A 113 14.85 -2.05 9.68
C ALA A 113 15.36 -3.26 8.89
N LYS A 114 15.96 -4.22 9.61
CA LYS A 114 16.41 -5.49 8.99
C LYS A 114 15.22 -6.23 8.39
N LEU A 115 15.32 -6.60 7.12
CA LEU A 115 14.30 -7.38 6.44
C LEU A 115 14.14 -8.73 7.15
N ARG A 116 12.92 -9.02 7.60
CA ARG A 116 12.54 -10.28 8.24
C ARG A 116 11.27 -10.80 7.61
N THR A 117 11.24 -12.11 7.41
CA THR A 117 10.06 -12.87 6.98
C THR A 117 9.67 -13.83 8.08
N LEU A 118 8.42 -14.26 8.08
CA LEU A 118 7.97 -15.34 8.94
C LEU A 118 8.60 -16.66 8.49
N ASP A 119 9.48 -17.22 9.33
CA ASP A 119 10.21 -18.46 9.07
C ASP A 119 9.74 -19.65 9.92
N GLY A 120 8.75 -19.42 10.79
CA GLY A 120 8.20 -20.42 11.70
C GLY A 120 8.98 -20.64 13.00
N SER A 121 10.05 -19.87 13.25
CA SER A 121 10.89 -20.02 14.45
C SER A 121 10.28 -19.40 15.72
N GLU A 122 9.29 -18.51 15.58
CA GLU A 122 8.64 -17.81 16.70
C GLU A 122 7.25 -18.38 17.01
N GLN A 123 6.84 -18.32 18.28
CA GLN A 123 5.46 -18.65 18.66
C GLN A 123 4.47 -17.60 18.10
N PRO A 124 3.25 -18.00 17.68
CA PRO A 124 2.69 -19.35 17.72
C PRO A 124 3.08 -20.24 16.53
N PHE A 125 3.90 -19.75 15.61
CA PHE A 125 4.17 -20.39 14.32
C PHE A 125 4.99 -21.68 14.45
N THR A 126 5.86 -21.77 15.47
CA THR A 126 6.60 -23.01 15.77
C THR A 126 5.66 -24.17 16.07
N ARG A 127 4.72 -24.01 17.02
CA ARG A 127 3.75 -25.07 17.37
C ARG A 127 2.74 -25.36 16.26
N LEU A 128 2.53 -24.40 15.35
CA LEU A 128 1.67 -24.54 14.17
C LEU A 128 2.38 -25.20 12.98
N GLY A 129 3.68 -25.55 13.11
CA GLY A 129 4.43 -26.23 12.06
C GLY A 129 4.80 -25.37 10.86
N PHE A 130 4.80 -24.03 11.00
CA PHE A 130 5.08 -23.12 9.88
C PHE A 130 6.49 -23.25 9.30
N GLN A 131 7.43 -23.81 10.05
CA GLN A 131 8.78 -24.07 9.56
C GLN A 131 8.78 -24.97 8.30
N GLN A 132 7.81 -25.90 8.19
CA GLN A 132 7.65 -26.77 7.02
C GLN A 132 7.06 -26.03 5.80
N LEU A 133 6.40 -24.90 6.02
CA LEU A 133 5.79 -24.08 4.98
C LEU A 133 6.71 -22.93 4.55
N ALA A 134 7.63 -22.50 5.41
CA ALA A 134 8.52 -21.38 5.16
C ALA A 134 9.37 -21.62 3.90
N SER A 135 9.46 -20.61 3.04
CA SER A 135 10.38 -20.66 1.90
C SER A 135 11.81 -20.42 2.39
N PRO A 136 12.84 -21.05 1.77
CA PRO A 136 14.24 -20.76 2.08
C PRO A 136 14.53 -19.26 1.95
N LYS A 137 15.47 -18.75 2.75
CA LYS A 137 15.81 -17.32 2.73
C LYS A 137 16.21 -16.89 1.32
N LEU A 138 15.63 -15.78 0.82
CA LEU A 138 16.00 -15.21 -0.47
C LEU A 138 17.45 -14.71 -0.41
N GLN A 139 18.34 -15.33 -1.18
CA GLN A 139 19.76 -14.99 -1.25
C GLN A 139 20.14 -14.28 -2.56
N GLN A 140 19.20 -14.14 -3.49
CA GLN A 140 19.49 -13.59 -4.79
C GLN A 140 19.81 -12.09 -4.71
N MET A 141 20.91 -11.72 -5.37
CA MET A 141 21.34 -10.34 -5.53
C MET A 141 21.26 -9.95 -7.01
N TYR A 142 20.84 -8.71 -7.25
CA TYR A 142 20.67 -8.11 -8.56
C TYR A 142 21.52 -6.84 -8.66
N THR A 143 21.95 -6.48 -9.86
CA THR A 143 22.68 -5.24 -10.07
C THR A 143 21.70 -4.08 -10.08
N THR A 144 20.71 -4.13 -10.98
CA THR A 144 19.69 -3.09 -11.10
C THR A 144 18.29 -3.66 -10.94
N CYS A 145 17.44 -2.93 -10.22
CA CYS A 145 16.05 -3.33 -10.01
C CYS A 145 15.09 -2.19 -10.28
N ALA A 146 13.95 -2.51 -10.89
CA ALA A 146 12.84 -1.59 -11.07
C ALA A 146 11.72 -1.89 -10.06
N VAL A 147 11.23 -0.85 -9.40
CA VAL A 147 10.00 -0.87 -8.60
C VAL A 147 8.93 -0.10 -9.36
N VAL A 148 7.96 -0.83 -9.91
CA VAL A 148 6.88 -0.27 -10.72
C VAL A 148 5.65 -0.07 -9.85
N THR A 149 5.37 1.17 -9.47
CA THR A 149 4.17 1.47 -8.68
C THR A 149 2.90 1.25 -9.50
N SER A 150 1.75 1.24 -8.83
CA SER A 150 0.46 1.08 -9.49
C SER A 150 -0.17 2.40 -9.94
N ALA A 151 0.49 3.54 -9.74
CA ALA A 151 -0.09 4.87 -9.95
C ALA A 151 -0.59 5.08 -11.39
N GLY A 152 -1.73 5.75 -11.55
CA GLY A 152 -2.27 6.07 -12.88
C GLY A 152 -1.36 6.99 -13.72
N ALA A 153 -0.47 7.75 -13.08
CA ALA A 153 0.48 8.66 -13.73
C ALA A 153 1.51 7.94 -14.64
N ILE A 154 1.64 6.62 -14.54
CA ILE A 154 2.54 5.84 -15.40
C ILE A 154 2.03 5.69 -16.83
N LEU A 155 0.73 5.92 -17.08
CA LEU A 155 0.15 5.82 -18.42
C LEU A 155 0.74 6.87 -19.37
N ASN A 156 0.93 6.49 -20.63
CA ASN A 156 1.57 7.30 -21.69
C ASN A 156 2.98 7.77 -21.33
N SER A 157 3.70 7.01 -20.52
CA SER A 157 5.07 7.30 -20.14
C SER A 157 6.09 6.68 -21.09
N SER A 158 5.72 5.62 -21.82
CA SER A 158 6.62 4.82 -22.65
C SER A 158 7.84 4.27 -21.88
N LEU A 159 7.71 4.06 -20.56
CA LEU A 159 8.78 3.59 -19.70
C LEU A 159 9.01 2.07 -19.78
N GLY A 160 8.19 1.32 -20.51
CA GLY A 160 8.20 -0.13 -20.48
C GLY A 160 9.53 -0.76 -20.86
N HIS A 161 10.20 -0.24 -21.89
CA HIS A 161 11.52 -0.72 -22.30
C HIS A 161 12.60 -0.42 -21.25
N GLU A 162 12.56 0.75 -20.60
CA GLU A 162 13.50 1.10 -19.52
C GLU A 162 13.27 0.21 -18.28
N ILE A 163 12.00 -0.09 -17.97
CA ILE A 163 11.66 -0.99 -16.87
C ILE A 163 12.18 -2.40 -17.13
N ASP A 164 11.96 -2.93 -18.33
CA ASP A 164 12.36 -4.30 -18.71
C ASP A 164 13.88 -4.45 -18.90
N SER A 165 14.65 -3.36 -18.93
CA SER A 165 16.12 -3.43 -18.99
C SER A 165 16.79 -3.69 -17.63
N HIS A 166 16.03 -3.83 -16.54
CA HIS A 166 16.54 -4.13 -15.21
C HIS A 166 16.65 -5.65 -14.98
N ASP A 167 17.51 -6.08 -14.05
CA ASP A 167 17.66 -7.51 -13.74
C ASP A 167 16.43 -8.08 -13.01
N ALA A 168 15.75 -7.25 -12.22
CA ALA A 168 14.54 -7.63 -11.51
C ALA A 168 13.49 -6.52 -11.45
N VAL A 169 12.22 -6.92 -11.57
CA VAL A 169 11.07 -6.01 -11.51
C VAL A 169 10.15 -6.41 -10.35
N LEU A 170 9.91 -5.47 -9.42
CA LEU A 170 8.92 -5.57 -8.35
C LEU A 170 7.60 -4.92 -8.79
N ARG A 171 6.49 -5.65 -8.64
CA ARG A 171 5.13 -5.15 -8.81
C ARG A 171 4.27 -5.36 -7.56
N PHE A 172 3.12 -4.68 -7.51
CA PHE A 172 2.25 -4.64 -6.35
C PHE A 172 0.89 -5.28 -6.63
N ASN A 173 0.37 -6.02 -5.65
CA ASN A 173 -1.02 -6.46 -5.59
C ASN A 173 -1.50 -7.11 -6.90
N ALA A 174 -2.65 -6.68 -7.42
CA ALA A 174 -3.25 -7.18 -8.66
C ALA A 174 -2.82 -6.40 -9.91
N ALA A 175 -1.81 -5.53 -9.82
CA ALA A 175 -1.41 -4.66 -10.94
C ALA A 175 -0.88 -5.49 -12.13
N PRO A 176 -1.58 -5.51 -13.27
CA PRO A 176 -1.23 -6.31 -14.44
C PRO A 176 -0.19 -5.59 -15.31
N TYR A 177 0.60 -6.34 -16.07
CA TYR A 177 1.42 -5.75 -17.12
C TYR A 177 0.76 -5.87 -18.51
N LYS A 178 -0.07 -6.90 -18.71
CA LYS A 178 -0.75 -7.16 -19.98
C LYS A 178 -1.70 -6.04 -20.37
N GLY A 179 -1.56 -5.52 -21.58
CA GLY A 179 -2.29 -4.37 -22.08
C GLY A 179 -1.71 -3.01 -21.67
N TYR A 180 -0.58 -3.00 -20.97
CA TYR A 180 0.10 -1.82 -20.45
C TYR A 180 1.62 -1.85 -20.73
N GLU A 181 2.10 -2.81 -21.52
CA GLU A 181 3.52 -3.14 -21.68
C GLU A 181 4.37 -1.94 -22.11
N GLN A 182 3.83 -1.08 -22.96
CA GLN A 182 4.51 0.14 -23.40
C GLN A 182 4.88 1.06 -22.24
N ASP A 183 4.05 1.13 -21.21
CA ASP A 183 4.21 2.04 -20.08
C ASP A 183 4.83 1.37 -18.86
N VAL A 184 4.48 0.10 -18.62
CA VAL A 184 4.84 -0.59 -17.37
C VAL A 184 5.79 -1.75 -17.57
N GLY A 185 6.20 -2.06 -18.81
CA GLY A 185 7.04 -3.20 -19.14
C GLY A 185 6.26 -4.52 -19.12
N SER A 186 6.94 -5.62 -19.38
CA SER A 186 6.39 -6.98 -19.50
C SER A 186 6.94 -7.95 -18.45
N MET A 187 8.01 -7.57 -17.73
CA MET A 187 8.66 -8.44 -16.76
C MET A 187 8.05 -8.29 -15.34
N THR A 188 8.00 -9.41 -14.60
CA THR A 188 7.75 -9.41 -13.14
C THR A 188 8.62 -10.49 -12.51
N THR A 189 9.47 -10.12 -11.56
CA THR A 189 10.34 -11.06 -10.84
C THR A 189 9.79 -11.32 -9.44
N ILE A 190 9.35 -10.25 -8.78
CA ILE A 190 8.82 -10.27 -7.42
C ILE A 190 7.48 -9.55 -7.41
N ARG A 191 6.52 -10.08 -6.66
CA ARG A 191 5.23 -9.42 -6.42
C ARG A 191 4.93 -9.37 -4.93
N ILE A 192 4.81 -8.15 -4.42
CA ILE A 192 4.37 -7.90 -3.05
C ILE A 192 2.87 -7.63 -3.01
N MET A 193 2.17 -8.25 -2.07
CA MET A 193 0.72 -8.23 -1.93
C MET A 193 0.35 -7.96 -0.48
N ASN A 194 -0.64 -7.09 -0.25
CA ASN A 194 -1.29 -7.06 1.06
C ASN A 194 -2.24 -8.27 1.23
N SER A 195 -2.61 -8.57 2.47
CA SER A 195 -3.51 -9.67 2.84
C SER A 195 -4.90 -9.57 2.20
N GLN A 196 -5.37 -8.36 1.88
CA GLN A 196 -6.65 -8.17 1.18
C GLN A 196 -6.66 -8.83 -0.20
N ILE A 197 -5.53 -8.87 -0.91
CA ILE A 197 -5.42 -9.55 -2.21
C ILE A 197 -5.62 -11.06 -2.06
N LEU A 198 -5.11 -11.65 -0.98
CA LEU A 198 -5.24 -13.08 -0.74
C LEU A 198 -6.66 -13.43 -0.26
N ALA A 199 -7.27 -12.58 0.55
CA ALA A 199 -8.57 -12.84 1.18
C ALA A 199 -9.77 -12.55 0.26
N ASN A 200 -9.67 -11.58 -0.64
CA ASN A 200 -10.80 -11.19 -1.48
C ASN A 200 -10.88 -12.05 -2.76
N PRO A 201 -11.95 -12.84 -2.95
CA PRO A 201 -12.08 -13.76 -4.07
C PRO A 201 -12.06 -13.06 -5.44
N LYS A 202 -12.39 -11.77 -5.51
CA LYS A 202 -12.34 -11.00 -6.77
C LYS A 202 -10.96 -10.95 -7.42
N HIS A 203 -9.89 -11.11 -6.65
CA HIS A 203 -8.52 -11.11 -7.18
C HIS A 203 -8.08 -12.47 -7.72
N ASN A 204 -8.88 -13.53 -7.53
CA ASN A 204 -8.59 -14.88 -8.05
C ASN A 204 -7.16 -15.34 -7.72
N PHE A 205 -6.66 -15.07 -6.51
CA PHE A 205 -5.26 -15.28 -6.12
C PHE A 205 -4.75 -16.70 -6.48
N SER A 206 -5.55 -17.73 -6.20
CA SER A 206 -5.13 -19.13 -6.42
C SER A 206 -5.01 -19.52 -7.90
N SER A 207 -5.79 -18.91 -8.80
CA SER A 207 -5.91 -19.31 -10.21
C SER A 207 -5.30 -18.31 -11.20
N SER A 208 -5.15 -17.04 -10.83
CA SER A 208 -4.63 -16.01 -11.72
C SER A 208 -3.15 -16.24 -12.04
N LEU A 209 -2.80 -16.11 -13.32
CA LEU A 209 -1.42 -16.19 -13.81
C LEU A 209 -0.53 -15.05 -13.28
N LEU A 210 -1.11 -13.95 -12.80
CA LEU A 210 -0.37 -12.83 -12.21
C LEU A 210 0.48 -13.23 -11.00
N TYR A 211 0.14 -14.36 -10.35
CA TYR A 211 0.77 -14.84 -9.13
C TYR A 211 1.52 -16.16 -9.33
N LYS A 212 1.81 -16.58 -10.57
CA LYS A 212 2.50 -17.84 -10.89
C LYS A 212 3.91 -17.57 -11.39
N ASN A 213 4.82 -18.53 -11.15
CA ASN A 213 6.20 -18.53 -11.67
C ASN A 213 7.02 -17.27 -11.32
N ILE A 214 6.72 -16.66 -10.17
CA ILE A 214 7.41 -15.48 -9.63
C ILE A 214 7.58 -15.64 -8.12
N THR A 215 8.45 -14.83 -7.52
CA THR A 215 8.54 -14.73 -6.06
C THR A 215 7.35 -13.93 -5.51
N LEU A 216 6.63 -14.51 -4.56
CA LEU A 216 5.52 -13.86 -3.88
C LEU A 216 5.94 -13.38 -2.49
N VAL A 217 5.47 -12.20 -2.11
CA VAL A 217 5.66 -11.65 -0.78
C VAL A 217 4.32 -11.12 -0.27
N ALA A 218 3.77 -11.70 0.78
CA ALA A 218 2.56 -11.20 1.43
C ALA A 218 2.90 -10.39 2.67
N TRP A 219 2.02 -9.45 3.03
CA TRP A 219 2.10 -8.73 4.29
C TRP A 219 0.70 -8.37 4.82
N ASP A 220 0.57 -8.23 6.14
CA ASP A 220 -0.68 -7.87 6.80
C ASP A 220 -0.39 -6.88 7.95
N PRO A 221 -1.27 -5.88 8.19
CA PRO A 221 -1.19 -5.03 9.38
C PRO A 221 -1.37 -5.83 10.68
N ALA A 222 -0.29 -6.08 11.42
CA ALA A 222 -0.37 -6.59 12.79
C ALA A 222 -0.49 -5.44 13.82
N PRO A 223 -0.90 -5.72 15.08
CA PRO A 223 -0.81 -4.75 16.16
C PRO A 223 0.60 -4.15 16.33
N TYR A 224 0.70 -2.88 16.76
CA TYR A 224 1.99 -2.18 16.90
C TYR A 224 2.95 -2.84 17.91
N ASN A 225 2.41 -3.49 18.94
CA ASN A 225 3.20 -4.23 19.93
C ASN A 225 3.71 -5.59 19.43
N ILE A 226 3.40 -5.98 18.18
CA ILE A 226 3.86 -7.21 17.54
C ILE A 226 3.42 -8.47 18.33
N ASP A 227 2.18 -8.47 18.82
CA ASP A 227 1.59 -9.68 19.37
C ASP A 227 1.28 -10.67 18.24
N LEU A 228 2.23 -11.59 17.97
CA LEU A 228 2.15 -12.60 16.93
C LEU A 228 1.00 -13.60 17.16
N ASN A 229 0.66 -13.87 18.42
CA ASN A 229 -0.45 -14.77 18.73
C ASN A 229 -1.78 -14.11 18.39
N LYS A 230 -1.99 -12.85 18.79
CA LYS A 230 -3.16 -12.07 18.39
C LYS A 230 -3.24 -11.92 16.88
N TRP A 231 -2.12 -11.60 16.23
CA TRP A 231 -2.05 -11.44 14.78
C TRP A 231 -2.44 -12.71 14.02
N TYR A 232 -1.97 -13.88 14.45
CA TYR A 232 -2.36 -15.14 13.83
C TYR A 232 -3.87 -15.42 13.90
N HIS A 233 -4.50 -15.14 15.04
CA HIS A 233 -5.92 -15.42 15.25
C HIS A 233 -6.85 -14.32 14.72
N GLN A 234 -6.35 -13.09 14.61
CA GLN A 234 -7.11 -11.90 14.21
C GLN A 234 -6.27 -11.03 13.27
N PRO A 235 -5.89 -11.53 12.08
CA PRO A 235 -5.24 -10.69 11.08
C PRO A 235 -6.23 -9.67 10.51
N ASP A 236 -5.74 -8.60 9.85
CA ASP A 236 -6.63 -7.58 9.29
C ASP A 236 -7.50 -8.15 8.15
N TYR A 237 -6.91 -9.07 7.37
CA TYR A 237 -7.60 -9.94 6.42
C TYR A 237 -7.05 -11.37 6.51
N ASP A 238 -7.80 -12.37 6.04
CA ASP A 238 -7.36 -13.77 6.05
C ASP A 238 -6.10 -13.99 5.20
N LEU A 239 -4.94 -13.88 5.86
CA LEU A 239 -3.61 -14.06 5.30
C LEU A 239 -3.20 -15.53 5.31
N PHE A 240 -3.45 -16.22 6.42
CA PHE A 240 -2.82 -17.51 6.70
C PHE A 240 -3.48 -18.67 5.97
N THR A 241 -4.80 -18.70 5.84
CA THR A 241 -5.50 -19.77 5.12
C THR A 241 -5.08 -19.87 3.65
N PRO A 242 -5.11 -18.78 2.85
CA PRO A 242 -4.65 -18.83 1.46
C PRO A 242 -3.13 -19.06 1.35
N TYR A 243 -2.33 -18.54 2.28
CA TYR A 243 -0.88 -18.80 2.32
C TYR A 243 -0.57 -20.30 2.49
N ILE A 244 -1.14 -20.93 3.53
CA ILE A 244 -0.93 -22.36 3.83
C ILE A 244 -1.37 -23.21 2.64
N LYS A 245 -2.55 -22.91 2.06
CA LYS A 245 -3.06 -23.62 0.87
C LYS A 245 -2.10 -23.48 -0.32
N HIS A 246 -1.59 -22.28 -0.58
CA HIS A 246 -0.65 -22.07 -1.69
C HIS A 246 0.66 -22.81 -1.48
N ARG A 247 1.26 -22.73 -0.29
CA ARG A 247 2.54 -23.43 0.02
C ARG A 247 2.42 -24.95 -0.09
N LYS A 248 1.26 -25.52 0.26
CA LYS A 248 1.00 -26.96 0.06
C LYS A 248 0.88 -27.35 -1.41
N ASN A 249 0.25 -26.50 -2.22
CA ASN A 249 -0.02 -26.82 -3.63
C ASN A 249 1.16 -26.47 -4.57
N PHE A 250 1.99 -25.50 -4.19
CA PHE A 250 3.11 -24.99 -4.99
C PHE A 250 4.38 -24.85 -4.11
N PRO A 251 4.92 -25.96 -3.57
CA PRO A 251 6.04 -25.93 -2.64
C PRO A 251 7.31 -25.30 -3.23
N GLU A 252 7.50 -25.42 -4.55
CA GLU A 252 8.67 -24.87 -5.26
C GLU A 252 8.57 -23.36 -5.51
N GLN A 253 7.37 -22.77 -5.52
CA GLN A 253 7.23 -21.33 -5.75
C GLN A 253 7.57 -20.56 -4.47
N PRO A 254 8.59 -19.68 -4.46
CA PRO A 254 8.93 -18.90 -3.28
C PRO A 254 7.76 -18.01 -2.86
N PHE A 255 7.31 -18.17 -1.63
CA PHE A 255 6.24 -17.35 -1.06
C PHE A 255 6.52 -17.05 0.41
N TYR A 256 6.79 -15.77 0.67
CA TYR A 256 7.15 -15.23 1.98
C TYR A 256 5.99 -14.44 2.59
N ILE A 257 5.93 -14.41 3.92
CA ILE A 257 5.16 -13.41 4.67
C ILE A 257 6.15 -12.47 5.35
N LEU A 258 6.00 -11.15 5.19
CA LEU A 258 6.83 -10.17 5.89
C LEU A 258 6.52 -10.21 7.39
N HIS A 259 7.57 -10.20 8.20
CA HIS A 259 7.41 -10.15 9.64
C HIS A 259 6.94 -8.75 10.08
N PRO A 260 5.92 -8.63 10.95
CA PRO A 260 5.37 -7.32 11.33
C PRO A 260 6.38 -6.36 11.96
N SER A 261 7.42 -6.87 12.60
CA SER A 261 8.51 -6.03 13.14
C SER A 261 9.22 -5.20 12.07
N PHE A 262 9.37 -5.73 10.85
CA PHE A 262 9.99 -5.00 9.74
C PHE A 262 9.09 -3.81 9.35
N ILE A 263 7.80 -4.07 9.21
CA ILE A 263 6.79 -3.09 8.78
C ILE A 263 6.68 -1.93 9.80
N TRP A 264 6.53 -2.26 11.09
CA TRP A 264 6.41 -1.24 12.13
C TRP A 264 7.72 -0.49 12.36
N LYS A 265 8.88 -1.12 12.14
CA LYS A 265 10.15 -0.40 12.18
C LYS A 265 10.28 0.61 11.04
N LEU A 266 9.78 0.31 9.85
CA LEU A 266 9.71 1.29 8.77
C LEU A 266 8.80 2.46 9.15
N TRP A 267 7.66 2.20 9.80
CA TRP A 267 6.78 3.25 10.32
C TRP A 267 7.50 4.14 11.34
N ASP A 268 8.21 3.54 12.31
CA ASP A 268 9.01 4.29 13.31
C ASP A 268 10.01 5.21 12.61
N ILE A 269 10.66 4.75 11.53
CA ILE A 269 11.62 5.56 10.77
C ILE A 269 10.93 6.73 10.08
N VAL A 270 9.77 6.53 9.44
CA VAL A 270 8.98 7.62 8.83
C VAL A 270 8.60 8.64 9.91
N GLN A 271 8.07 8.20 11.05
CA GLN A 271 7.68 9.10 12.14
C GLN A 271 8.89 9.82 12.76
N SER A 272 10.02 9.13 12.95
CA SER A 272 11.23 9.71 13.53
C SER A 272 11.87 10.80 12.66
N ASN A 273 11.61 10.79 11.35
CA ASN A 273 12.14 11.76 10.39
C ASN A 273 11.11 12.80 9.94
N THR A 274 9.96 12.86 10.63
CA THR A 274 8.85 13.77 10.33
C THR A 274 8.47 14.56 11.59
N GLN A 275 8.21 15.86 11.46
CA GLN A 275 7.81 16.69 12.60
C GLN A 275 6.36 16.46 13.01
N GLU A 276 5.48 16.25 12.04
CA GLU A 276 4.05 16.04 12.24
C GLU A 276 3.76 14.60 12.72
N ASN A 277 2.64 14.42 13.42
CA ASN A 277 2.13 13.08 13.72
C ASN A 277 1.63 12.46 12.42
N ILE A 278 2.18 11.32 12.04
CA ILE A 278 1.75 10.61 10.83
C ILE A 278 0.58 9.67 11.17
N GLN A 279 -0.12 9.19 10.15
CA GLN A 279 -1.18 8.20 10.31
C GLN A 279 -0.63 6.96 11.05
N PRO A 280 -1.27 6.51 12.15
CA PRO A 280 -0.85 5.33 12.94
C PRO A 280 -1.25 4.01 12.26
N ASN A 281 -1.02 3.94 10.95
CA ASN A 281 -1.25 2.79 10.08
C ASN A 281 0.09 2.41 9.43
N PRO A 282 0.28 1.13 9.05
CA PRO A 282 1.54 0.68 8.48
C PRO A 282 1.89 1.45 7.19
N PRO A 283 3.17 1.48 6.79
CA PRO A 283 3.58 2.12 5.54
C PRO A 283 2.91 1.47 4.32
N SER A 284 2.86 2.18 3.21
CA SER A 284 2.30 1.63 1.97
C SER A 284 3.09 0.41 1.49
N SER A 285 2.42 -0.45 0.70
CA SER A 285 3.11 -1.55 0.02
C SER A 285 4.28 -1.03 -0.82
N GLY A 286 4.15 0.17 -1.40
CA GLY A 286 5.20 0.84 -2.16
C GLY A 286 6.46 1.09 -1.33
N PHE A 287 6.35 1.72 -0.17
CA PHE A 287 7.51 1.98 0.69
C PHE A 287 8.15 0.69 1.22
N ILE A 288 7.31 -0.27 1.64
CA ILE A 288 7.77 -1.60 2.07
C ILE A 288 8.56 -2.28 0.95
N GLY A 289 8.02 -2.26 -0.28
CA GLY A 289 8.63 -2.84 -1.47
C GLY A 289 9.94 -2.16 -1.86
N ILE A 290 10.01 -0.83 -1.82
CA ILE A 290 11.24 -0.07 -2.10
C ILE A 290 12.36 -0.51 -1.15
N VAL A 291 12.11 -0.49 0.16
CA VAL A 291 13.12 -0.86 1.15
C VAL A 291 13.47 -2.34 1.07
N MET A 292 12.50 -3.21 0.75
CA MET A 292 12.76 -4.62 0.47
C MET A 292 13.73 -4.78 -0.70
N MET A 293 13.50 -4.11 -1.84
CA MET A 293 14.39 -4.21 -3.01
C MET A 293 15.78 -3.66 -2.73
N MET A 294 15.93 -2.66 -1.87
CA MET A 294 17.26 -2.19 -1.44
C MET A 294 18.09 -3.26 -0.71
N ASN A 295 17.47 -4.34 -0.19
CA ASN A 295 18.21 -5.47 0.38
C ASN A 295 18.79 -6.41 -0.68
N PHE A 296 18.20 -6.44 -1.88
CA PHE A 296 18.50 -7.42 -2.92
C PHE A 296 19.18 -6.83 -4.15
N CYS A 297 19.26 -5.51 -4.25
CA CYS A 297 19.72 -4.83 -5.45
C CYS A 297 20.87 -3.89 -5.11
N GLU A 298 21.83 -3.72 -6.01
CA GLU A 298 22.87 -2.70 -5.87
C GLU A 298 22.34 -1.28 -6.12
N GLU A 299 21.37 -1.16 -7.02
CA GLU A 299 20.65 0.08 -7.34
C GLU A 299 19.16 -0.19 -7.60
N VAL A 300 18.30 0.68 -7.10
CA VAL A 300 16.83 0.56 -7.23
C VAL A 300 16.25 1.80 -7.90
N HIS A 301 15.61 1.61 -9.05
CA HIS A 301 14.86 2.64 -9.77
C HIS A 301 13.39 2.49 -9.43
N VAL A 302 12.74 3.56 -8.99
CA VAL A 302 11.33 3.54 -8.57
C VAL A 302 10.53 4.47 -9.45
N TYR A 303 9.50 3.94 -10.09
CA TYR A 303 8.71 4.63 -11.11
C TYR A 303 7.34 5.06 -10.59
N GLU A 304 7.03 6.35 -10.73
CA GLU A 304 5.77 7.01 -10.35
C GLU A 304 5.39 6.87 -8.87
N TYR A 305 6.37 6.61 -8.00
CA TYR A 305 6.17 6.73 -6.56
C TYR A 305 6.09 8.19 -6.15
N ILE A 306 7.06 9.00 -6.58
CA ILE A 306 6.92 10.46 -6.56
C ILE A 306 6.37 10.87 -7.92
N PRO A 307 5.21 11.57 -7.97
CA PRO A 307 4.56 11.86 -9.25
C PRO A 307 5.44 12.68 -10.19
N SER A 308 5.40 12.32 -11.46
CA SER A 308 5.94 13.13 -12.55
C SER A 308 5.01 14.29 -12.93
N MET A 309 5.34 14.98 -14.04
CA MET A 309 4.46 15.93 -14.71
C MET A 309 3.15 15.29 -15.21
N ARG A 310 3.04 13.95 -15.24
CA ARG A 310 1.80 13.22 -15.54
C ARG A 310 0.91 13.02 -14.32
N GLN A 311 1.15 13.77 -13.23
CA GLN A 311 0.30 13.72 -12.05
C GLN A 311 -1.18 13.72 -12.41
N THR A 312 -1.92 12.77 -11.85
CA THR A 312 -3.33 12.55 -12.08
C THR A 312 -4.01 12.02 -10.82
N ASN A 313 -5.32 12.20 -10.75
CA ASN A 313 -6.17 11.58 -9.72
C ASN A 313 -6.57 10.16 -10.06
N LEU A 314 -6.24 9.65 -11.26
CA LEU A 314 -6.40 8.24 -11.57
C LEU A 314 -5.55 7.41 -10.59
N CYS A 315 -6.23 6.66 -9.72
CA CYS A 315 -5.60 5.96 -8.61
C CYS A 315 -4.63 4.89 -9.12
N HIS A 316 -5.13 4.01 -9.99
CA HIS A 316 -4.33 2.95 -10.60
C HIS A 316 -4.45 2.93 -12.11
N TYR A 317 -3.35 2.62 -12.81
CA TYR A 317 -3.34 2.58 -14.28
C TYR A 317 -4.28 1.54 -14.90
N HIS A 318 -4.67 0.54 -14.12
CA HIS A 318 -5.48 -0.60 -14.53
C HIS A 318 -6.93 -0.54 -14.02
N GLU A 319 -7.35 0.60 -13.47
CA GLU A 319 -8.70 0.80 -12.93
C GLU A 319 -9.31 2.10 -13.48
N LYS A 320 -10.63 2.25 -13.35
CA LYS A 320 -11.33 3.51 -13.66
C LYS A 320 -11.77 4.22 -12.38
N TYR A 321 -10.87 4.26 -11.39
CA TYR A 321 -11.11 4.85 -10.07
C TYR A 321 -10.21 6.07 -9.87
N TYR A 322 -10.81 7.18 -9.46
CA TYR A 322 -10.12 8.46 -9.30
C TYR A 322 -10.17 8.90 -7.84
N ASP A 323 -9.01 8.96 -7.20
CA ASP A 323 -8.86 9.48 -5.85
C ASP A 323 -7.41 9.95 -5.60
N ALA A 324 -7.24 11.24 -5.31
CA ALA A 324 -5.96 11.84 -4.92
C ALA A 324 -5.34 11.18 -3.67
N ALA A 325 -6.14 10.48 -2.84
CA ALA A 325 -5.68 9.70 -1.70
C ALA A 325 -4.69 8.60 -2.09
N CYS A 326 -4.82 8.02 -3.29
CA CYS A 326 -3.88 7.01 -3.78
C CYS A 326 -2.49 7.59 -4.04
N THR A 327 -2.42 8.88 -4.34
CA THR A 327 -1.17 9.58 -4.62
C THR A 327 -0.61 10.27 -3.38
N PHE A 328 -1.43 10.90 -2.55
CA PHE A 328 -0.96 11.71 -1.42
C PHE A 328 -1.17 11.08 -0.05
N GLY A 329 -1.91 9.98 0.02
CA GLY A 329 -2.18 9.23 1.25
C GLY A 329 -3.49 9.62 1.92
N ALA A 330 -4.20 8.61 2.40
CA ALA A 330 -5.30 8.72 3.36
C ALA A 330 -5.04 7.76 4.53
N TYR A 331 -5.09 6.45 4.26
CA TYR A 331 -4.80 5.41 5.25
C TYR A 331 -3.31 5.35 5.61
N HIS A 332 -2.44 5.18 4.61
CA HIS A 332 -0.98 5.11 4.81
C HIS A 332 -0.37 6.51 5.00
N PRO A 333 0.77 6.63 5.70
CA PRO A 333 1.56 7.87 5.80
C PRO A 333 2.33 8.20 4.50
N LEU A 334 1.67 8.01 3.34
CA LEU A 334 2.27 8.02 2.01
C LEU A 334 2.95 9.35 1.65
N LEU A 335 2.38 10.49 2.07
CA LEU A 335 3.00 11.81 1.89
C LEU A 335 4.42 11.85 2.47
N TYR A 336 4.58 11.31 3.67
CA TYR A 336 5.85 11.33 4.40
C TYR A 336 6.80 10.24 3.93
N GLU A 337 6.27 9.08 3.51
CA GLU A 337 7.07 8.06 2.81
C GLU A 337 7.72 8.63 1.55
N LYS A 338 6.96 9.36 0.71
CA LYS A 338 7.47 10.04 -0.49
C LYS A 338 8.51 11.10 -0.16
N LEU A 339 8.31 11.86 0.92
CA LEU A 339 9.30 12.82 1.40
C LEU A 339 10.63 12.15 1.78
N LEU A 340 10.58 11.01 2.48
CA LEU A 340 11.78 10.24 2.82
C LEU A 340 12.46 9.70 1.57
N VAL A 341 11.71 9.09 0.65
CA VAL A 341 12.24 8.60 -0.64
C VAL A 341 12.90 9.74 -1.43
N LYS A 342 12.30 10.94 -1.49
CA LYS A 342 12.90 12.10 -2.16
C LYS A 342 14.26 12.46 -1.57
N ARG A 343 14.39 12.42 -0.25
CA ARG A 343 15.60 12.82 0.48
C ARG A 343 16.73 11.79 0.33
N MET A 344 16.39 10.52 0.17
CA MET A 344 17.34 9.43 -0.06
C MET A 344 17.75 9.30 -1.54
N SER A 345 16.95 9.84 -2.46
CA SER A 345 17.15 9.70 -3.90
C SER A 345 18.34 10.50 -4.43
N THR A 346 19.09 9.89 -5.35
CA THR A 346 20.17 10.51 -6.12
C THR A 346 19.73 10.94 -7.54
N ALA A 347 18.46 10.72 -7.90
CA ALA A 347 17.96 11.03 -9.24
C ALA A 347 18.00 12.53 -9.57
N SER A 348 18.21 12.83 -10.86
CA SER A 348 18.14 14.18 -11.39
C SER A 348 16.72 14.76 -11.30
N GLU A 349 16.60 16.09 -11.30
CA GLU A 349 15.27 16.71 -11.39
C GLU A 349 14.53 16.34 -12.68
N GLU A 350 15.27 16.10 -13.77
CA GLU A 350 14.71 15.71 -15.04
C GLU A 350 14.07 14.32 -14.98
N ASP A 351 14.79 13.32 -14.45
CA ASP A 351 14.24 11.97 -14.27
C ASP A 351 13.02 12.00 -13.35
N LEU A 352 13.07 12.79 -12.27
CA LEU A 352 11.95 12.93 -11.35
C LEU A 352 10.73 13.55 -12.03
N LYS A 353 10.89 14.69 -12.72
CA LYS A 353 9.76 15.42 -13.31
C LYS A 353 9.24 14.77 -14.58
N LYS A 354 10.11 14.27 -15.47
CA LYS A 354 9.69 13.67 -16.75
C LYS A 354 9.30 12.21 -16.62
N LYS A 355 10.00 11.42 -15.80
CA LYS A 355 9.78 9.97 -15.71
C LYS A 355 9.09 9.56 -14.41
N GLY A 356 8.97 10.44 -13.43
CA GLY A 356 8.52 10.04 -12.09
C GLY A 356 9.51 9.09 -11.45
N LYS A 357 10.77 9.13 -11.88
CA LYS A 357 11.80 8.17 -11.50
C LYS A 357 12.65 8.72 -10.37
N VAL A 358 12.85 7.90 -9.35
CA VAL A 358 13.88 8.10 -8.32
C VAL A 358 14.85 6.94 -8.31
N THR A 359 16.11 7.21 -7.95
CA THR A 359 17.18 6.22 -7.88
C THR A 359 17.69 6.16 -6.46
N LEU A 360 17.72 4.95 -5.89
CA LEU A 360 18.16 4.68 -4.53
C LEU A 360 19.29 3.67 -4.54
N PRO A 361 20.35 3.87 -3.75
CA PRO A 361 21.40 2.86 -3.61
C PRO A 361 20.89 1.66 -2.80
N GLY A 362 21.32 0.48 -3.19
CA GLY A 362 21.20 -0.74 -2.42
C GLY A 362 21.95 -0.69 -1.09
N PHE A 363 21.50 -1.47 -0.11
CA PHE A 363 22.19 -1.59 1.17
C PHE A 363 23.60 -2.16 1.03
N SER A 364 23.87 -2.96 0.00
CA SER A 364 25.23 -3.43 -0.33
C SER A 364 26.19 -2.29 -0.68
N LYS A 365 25.68 -1.16 -1.21
CA LYS A 365 26.47 0.01 -1.61
C LYS A 365 26.53 1.13 -0.56
N ILE A 366 25.75 1.02 0.52
CA ILE A 366 25.70 2.04 1.58
C ILE A 366 26.74 1.73 2.66
N LYS A 367 27.65 2.69 2.92
CA LYS A 367 28.56 2.67 4.07
C LYS A 367 28.00 3.52 5.21
N CYS A 368 27.90 2.93 6.39
CA CYS A 368 27.43 3.62 7.59
C CYS A 368 28.55 3.73 8.60
N PRO A 369 28.69 4.89 9.27
CA PRO A 369 29.57 4.96 10.43
C PRO A 369 29.11 3.93 11.47
N LEU A 370 30.10 3.32 12.12
CA LEU A 370 29.90 2.34 13.18
C LEU A 370 29.20 2.96 14.39
#